data_AF-A0A8D1YBF3-F1
#
_entry.id   AF-A0A8D1YBF3-F1
#
_cell.length_a   1.000
_cell.length_b   1.000
_cell.length_c   1.000
_cell.angle_alpha   90.00
_cell.angle_beta   90.00
_cell.angle_gamma   90.00
#
_symmetry.space_group_name_H-M   'P 1'
#
loop_
_entity.id
_entity.type
_entity.pdbx_description
1 polymer ?
#
loop_
_entity_poly.entity_id
_entity_poly.type
_entity_poly.pdbx_seq_one_letter_code
_entity_poly.pdbx_strand_id
1 'polypeptide(L)'
;MELRRFWLLCCCCCCCGADATRIPPRGRHPPAAFRCGGCWAFSVVSAVESAYAIKGQPLEVLSVQQVIDCSYNNYGCNGGSTLNALYWLNKTQVKVVSDSEYPFKAQNGLCHYFSCSHSGVSIKDYSAYDFRKYPILDCAELLGKCMGH
;
A
#
# COMPACT_ATOMS: atom_id res chain seq x y z
N MET A 1 3.37 20.12 -17.00
CA MET A 1 2.86 19.51 -15.76
C MET A 1 3.48 18.12 -15.67
N GLU A 2 4.54 17.99 -14.88
CA GLU A 2 5.35 16.77 -14.79
C GLU A 2 4.61 15.69 -13.97
N LEU A 3 4.50 14.48 -14.54
CA LEU A 3 3.95 13.29 -13.88
C LEU A 3 4.56 13.02 -12.49
N ARG A 4 5.75 13.55 -12.19
CA ARG A 4 6.46 13.38 -10.91
C ARG A 4 5.71 13.94 -9.70
N ARG A 5 4.87 14.97 -9.87
CA ARG A 5 4.13 15.57 -8.74
C ARG A 5 2.90 14.77 -8.32
N PHE A 6 2.32 13.97 -9.21
CA PHE A 6 1.11 13.19 -8.92
C PHE A 6 1.40 11.98 -8.01
N TRP A 7 2.60 11.40 -8.12
CA TRP A 7 3.00 10.20 -7.35
C TRP A 7 3.43 10.50 -5.90
N LEU A 8 4.06 11.65 -5.66
CA LEU A 8 4.47 12.07 -4.31
C LEU A 8 3.26 12.43 -3.41
N LEU A 9 2.19 12.94 -4.02
CA LEU A 9 0.94 13.22 -3.30
C LEU A 9 0.24 11.93 -2.81
N CYS A 10 0.43 10.78 -3.47
CA CYS A 10 -0.28 9.56 -3.13
C CYS A 10 0.18 8.94 -1.78
N CYS A 11 1.46 9.12 -1.41
CA CYS A 11 1.97 8.70 -0.09
C CYS A 11 1.51 9.62 1.06
N CYS A 12 1.33 10.92 0.81
CA CYS A 12 0.81 11.85 1.81
C CYS A 12 -0.74 11.84 1.91
N CYS A 13 -1.45 11.54 0.82
CA CYS A 13 -2.91 11.65 0.76
C CYS A 13 -3.69 10.46 1.31
N CYS A 14 -3.09 9.30 1.61
CA CYS A 14 -3.87 8.20 2.23
C CYS A 14 -4.40 8.56 3.63
N CYS A 15 -3.84 9.58 4.30
CA CYS A 15 -4.42 10.17 5.52
C CYS A 15 -5.34 11.38 5.27
N CYS A 16 -5.35 11.95 4.05
CA CYS A 16 -6.15 13.13 3.68
C CYS A 16 -6.77 12.95 2.28
N GLY A 17 -7.85 12.17 2.19
CA GLY A 17 -8.74 12.11 1.02
C GLY A 17 -8.17 11.36 -0.18
N ALA A 18 -8.56 10.08 -0.32
CA ALA A 18 -8.20 9.27 -1.48
C ALA A 18 -8.99 9.69 -2.74
N ASP A 19 -8.27 9.67 -3.85
CA ASP A 19 -8.70 9.80 -5.25
C ASP A 19 -9.81 8.80 -5.60
N ALA A 20 -10.93 9.31 -6.13
CA ALA A 20 -12.17 8.60 -6.42
C ALA A 20 -12.12 7.72 -7.68
N THR A 21 -10.95 7.55 -8.31
CA THR A 21 -10.80 6.83 -9.59
C THR A 21 -10.66 5.31 -9.46
N ARG A 22 -10.50 4.75 -8.24
CA ARG A 22 -10.49 3.29 -8.01
C ARG A 22 -11.87 2.68 -7.68
N ILE A 23 -12.95 3.42 -7.91
CA ILE A 23 -14.33 2.94 -7.66
C ILE A 23 -14.85 2.24 -8.93
N PRO A 24 -15.07 0.90 -8.93
CA PRO A 24 -15.75 0.25 -10.03
C PRO A 24 -17.18 0.81 -10.17
N PRO A 25 -17.68 1.09 -11.39
CA PRO A 25 -18.96 1.75 -11.55
C PRO A 25 -20.09 0.72 -11.46
N ARG A 26 -20.91 0.83 -10.41
CA ARG A 26 -22.39 0.85 -10.41
C ARG A 26 -23.00 0.09 -9.23
N GLY A 27 -23.83 0.81 -8.46
CA GLY A 27 -24.92 0.23 -7.69
C GLY A 27 -24.81 0.46 -6.18
N ARG A 28 -25.58 1.45 -5.68
CA ARG A 28 -26.05 1.63 -4.28
C ARG A 28 -25.39 0.71 -3.24
N HIS A 29 -24.40 1.22 -2.50
CA HIS A 29 -24.09 0.97 -1.08
C HIS A 29 -22.86 1.84 -0.71
N PRO A 30 -22.69 2.32 0.54
CA PRO A 30 -21.46 3.01 0.93
C PRO A 30 -20.27 2.10 0.61
N PRO A 31 -19.17 2.62 0.02
CA PRO A 31 -18.09 1.76 -0.46
C PRO A 31 -17.58 0.94 0.73
N ALA A 32 -17.46 -0.37 0.54
CA ALA A 32 -17.13 -1.33 1.60
C ALA A 32 -15.84 -0.95 2.37
N ALA A 33 -14.97 -0.13 1.76
CA ALA A 33 -13.85 0.54 2.39
C ALA A 33 -14.20 1.32 3.68
N PHE A 34 -15.40 1.89 3.84
CA PHE A 34 -15.79 2.59 5.09
C PHE A 34 -16.05 1.65 6.26
N ARG A 35 -16.26 0.35 6.03
CA ARG A 35 -16.48 -0.65 7.09
C ARG A 35 -15.19 -1.38 7.49
N CYS A 36 -14.13 -1.26 6.69
CA CYS A 36 -12.86 -1.92 6.92
C CYS A 36 -11.78 -0.87 7.21
N GLY A 37 -11.21 -0.89 8.42
CA GLY A 37 -10.02 -0.13 8.82
C GLY A 37 -8.71 -0.60 8.15
N GLY A 38 -8.77 -0.97 6.87
CA GLY A 38 -7.63 -1.49 6.09
C GLY A 38 -6.76 -0.41 5.45
N CYS A 39 -6.93 0.87 5.80
CA CYS A 39 -6.21 2.00 5.19
C CYS A 39 -4.67 1.87 5.25
N TRP A 40 -4.15 1.21 6.28
CA TRP A 40 -2.73 0.88 6.42
C TRP A 40 -2.25 -0.05 5.29
N ALA A 41 -3.06 -1.03 4.89
CA ALA A 41 -2.73 -1.97 3.82
C ALA A 41 -2.79 -1.27 2.46
N PHE A 42 -3.83 -0.45 2.21
CA PHE A 42 -3.91 0.38 0.99
C PHE A 42 -2.69 1.29 0.83
N SER A 43 -2.25 1.93 1.91
CA SER A 43 -1.06 2.80 1.91
C SER A 43 0.20 2.03 1.49
N VAL A 44 0.43 0.86 2.08
CA VAL A 44 1.63 0.05 1.78
C VAL A 44 1.57 -0.51 0.36
N VAL A 45 0.44 -1.07 -0.06
CA VAL A 45 0.29 -1.63 -1.41
C VAL A 45 0.50 -0.55 -2.47
N SER A 46 -0.12 0.62 -2.31
CA SER A 46 0.05 1.73 -3.25
C SER A 46 1.51 2.21 -3.31
N ALA A 47 2.24 2.20 -2.18
CA ALA A 47 3.67 2.51 -2.17
C ALA A 47 4.50 1.46 -2.92
N VAL A 48 4.17 0.17 -2.78
CA VAL A 48 4.83 -0.93 -3.50
C VAL A 48 4.58 -0.83 -5.00
N GLU A 49 3.32 -0.64 -5.43
CA GLU A 49 2.94 -0.43 -6.84
C GLU A 49 3.71 0.75 -7.44
N SER A 50 3.76 1.87 -6.71
CA SER A 50 4.47 3.07 -7.12
C SER A 50 5.96 2.83 -7.28
N ALA A 51 6.60 2.20 -6.29
CA ALA A 51 8.02 1.88 -6.35
C ALA A 51 8.35 0.88 -7.47
N TYR A 52 7.45 -0.05 -7.76
CA TYR A 52 7.59 -1.01 -8.86
C TYR A 52 7.52 -0.30 -10.22
N ALA A 53 6.54 0.59 -10.40
CA ALA A 53 6.40 1.38 -11.62
C ALA A 53 7.56 2.37 -11.84
N ILE A 54 8.05 3.02 -10.78
CA ILE A 54 9.21 3.94 -10.84
C ILE A 54 10.48 3.20 -11.31
N LYS A 55 10.61 1.90 -11.00
CA LYS A 55 11.72 1.06 -11.48
C LYS A 55 11.58 0.63 -12.95
N GLY A 56 10.61 1.17 -13.68
CA GLY A 56 10.37 0.89 -15.10
C GLY A 56 9.59 -0.39 -15.35
N GLN A 57 8.97 -0.97 -14.32
CA GLN A 57 8.05 -2.10 -14.50
C GLN A 57 6.64 -1.57 -14.84
N PRO A 58 5.78 -2.40 -15.46
CA PRO A 58 4.38 -2.03 -15.67
C PRO A 58 3.67 -1.70 -14.34
N LEU A 59 2.76 -0.73 -14.37
CA LEU A 59 1.89 -0.47 -13.24
C LEU A 59 0.91 -1.65 -13.08
N GLU A 60 1.16 -2.48 -12.07
CA GLU A 60 0.33 -3.61 -11.69
C GLU A 60 -0.58 -3.22 -10.51
N VAL A 61 -1.84 -3.64 -10.56
CA VAL A 61 -2.77 -3.47 -9.44
C VAL A 61 -2.63 -4.67 -8.52
N LEU A 62 -2.10 -4.45 -7.32
CA LEU A 62 -1.74 -5.48 -6.37
C LEU A 62 -2.85 -5.70 -5.32
N SER A 63 -2.92 -6.93 -4.79
CA SER A 63 -3.95 -7.32 -3.84
C SER A 63 -3.76 -6.65 -2.47
N VAL A 64 -4.66 -5.71 -2.17
CA VAL A 64 -4.79 -5.16 -0.82
C VAL A 64 -5.34 -6.19 0.16
N GLN A 65 -6.22 -7.08 -0.30
CA GLN A 65 -6.82 -8.11 0.53
C GLN A 65 -5.78 -9.09 1.07
N GLN A 66 -4.80 -9.49 0.26
CA GLN A 66 -3.71 -10.34 0.70
C GLN A 66 -2.94 -9.70 1.86
N VAL A 67 -2.66 -8.39 1.79
CA VAL A 67 -1.97 -7.67 2.87
C VAL A 67 -2.83 -7.60 4.12
N ILE A 68 -4.14 -7.34 3.98
CA ILE A 68 -5.12 -7.35 5.09
C ILE A 68 -5.15 -8.70 5.80
N ASP A 69 -5.19 -9.80 5.06
CA ASP A 69 -5.40 -11.14 5.61
C ASP A 69 -4.12 -11.81 6.12
N CYS A 70 -2.96 -11.46 5.54
CA CYS A 70 -1.70 -12.20 5.78
C CYS A 70 -0.65 -11.44 6.61
N SER A 71 -0.74 -10.12 6.73
CA SER A 71 0.27 -9.38 7.48
C SER A 71 0.13 -9.64 8.98
N TYR A 72 1.12 -10.33 9.57
CA TYR A 72 1.14 -10.55 11.01
C TYR A 72 1.39 -9.24 11.79
N ASN A 73 1.00 -9.22 13.07
CA ASN A 73 1.05 -8.02 13.94
C ASN A 73 0.25 -6.83 13.39
N ASN A 74 -0.75 -7.12 12.56
CA ASN A 74 -1.82 -6.21 12.12
C ASN A 74 -3.18 -6.88 12.37
N TYR A 75 -4.26 -6.10 12.38
CA TYR A 75 -5.59 -6.57 12.77
C TYR A 75 -6.59 -6.52 11.60
N GLY A 76 -6.08 -6.63 10.36
CA GLY A 76 -6.87 -6.58 9.14
C GLY A 76 -7.73 -5.31 9.06
N CYS A 77 -9.04 -5.50 8.95
CA CYS A 77 -10.05 -4.44 8.95
C CYS A 77 -10.31 -3.78 10.30
N ASN A 78 -9.69 -4.24 11.41
CA ASN A 78 -9.78 -3.56 12.70
C ASN A 78 -8.65 -2.53 12.91
N GLY A 79 -7.84 -2.28 11.88
CA GLY A 79 -6.70 -1.36 11.92
C GLY A 79 -5.35 -2.07 11.84
N GLY A 80 -4.30 -1.27 11.67
CA GLY A 80 -2.94 -1.77 11.49
C GLY A 80 -1.91 -0.66 11.32
N SER A 81 -0.67 -1.09 11.18
CA SER A 81 0.52 -0.26 11.05
C SER A 81 1.19 -0.53 9.70
N THR A 82 1.43 0.55 8.94
CA THR A 82 2.19 0.49 7.70
C THR A 82 3.62 -0.03 7.92
N LEU A 83 4.23 0.29 9.07
CA LEU A 83 5.55 -0.22 9.43
C LEU A 83 5.54 -1.73 9.69
N ASN A 84 4.51 -2.25 10.36
CA ASN A 84 4.39 -3.68 10.60
C ASN A 84 4.19 -4.43 9.27
N ALA A 85 3.41 -3.85 8.36
CA ALA A 85 3.18 -4.42 7.04
C ALA A 85 4.44 -4.43 6.17
N LEU A 86 5.19 -3.33 6.14
CA LEU A 86 6.49 -3.26 5.44
C LEU A 86 7.51 -4.21 6.06
N TYR A 87 7.58 -4.29 7.39
CA TYR A 87 8.41 -5.25 8.10
C TYR A 87 8.05 -6.69 7.70
N TRP A 88 6.77 -7.04 7.69
CA TRP A 88 6.28 -8.35 7.28
C TRP A 88 6.67 -8.68 5.83
N LEU A 89 6.41 -7.78 4.87
CA LEU A 89 6.79 -7.96 3.47
C LEU A 89 8.30 -8.17 3.31
N ASN A 90 9.11 -7.36 4.01
CA ASN A 90 10.57 -7.44 3.98
C ASN A 90 11.10 -8.73 4.63
N LYS A 91 10.57 -9.14 5.77
CA LYS A 91 11.06 -10.34 6.48
C LYS A 91 10.65 -11.64 5.82
N THR A 92 9.42 -11.71 5.32
CA THR A 92 8.90 -12.95 4.72
C THR A 92 9.26 -13.10 3.26
N GLN A 93 9.65 -11.99 2.59
CA GLN A 93 9.87 -11.94 1.15
C GLN A 93 8.67 -12.47 0.34
N VAL A 94 7.47 -12.40 0.92
CA VAL A 94 6.24 -12.78 0.25
C VAL A 94 6.01 -11.89 -0.97
N LYS A 95 5.52 -12.50 -2.04
CA LYS A 95 5.07 -11.79 -3.23
C LYS A 95 3.61 -11.41 -3.05
N VAL A 96 3.33 -10.11 -3.19
CA VAL A 96 1.96 -9.61 -3.29
C VAL A 96 1.47 -9.89 -4.70
N VAL A 97 0.40 -10.67 -4.82
CA VAL A 97 -0.19 -11.05 -6.11
C VAL A 97 -1.06 -9.93 -6.66
N SER A 98 -1.54 -10.07 -7.90
CA SER A 98 -2.48 -9.11 -8.48
C SER A 98 -3.82 -9.11 -7.74
N ASP A 99 -4.51 -7.96 -7.73
CA ASP A 99 -5.87 -7.86 -7.17
C ASP A 99 -6.84 -8.83 -7.86
N SER A 100 -6.62 -9.12 -9.14
CA SER A 100 -7.45 -10.09 -9.88
C SER A 100 -7.36 -11.52 -9.33
N GLU A 101 -6.21 -11.91 -8.76
CA GLU A 101 -6.00 -13.25 -8.19
C GLU A 101 -6.42 -13.33 -6.72
N TYR A 102 -6.36 -12.22 -6.00
CA TYR A 102 -6.87 -12.11 -4.64
C TYR A 102 -7.70 -10.84 -4.47
N PRO A 103 -8.98 -10.86 -4.88
CA PRO A 103 -9.83 -9.67 -4.91
C PRO A 103 -10.15 -9.09 -3.54
N PHE A 104 -10.29 -7.75 -3.49
CA PHE A 104 -10.73 -7.02 -2.31
C PHE A 104 -12.14 -7.40 -1.84
N LYS A 105 -12.26 -7.74 -0.55
CA LYS A 105 -13.52 -8.16 0.11
C LYS A 105 -13.96 -7.22 1.23
N ALA A 106 -13.09 -6.28 1.64
CA ALA A 106 -13.36 -5.33 2.73
C ALA A 106 -13.77 -5.98 4.06
N GLN A 107 -13.20 -7.14 4.36
CA GLN A 107 -13.40 -7.87 5.61
C GLN A 107 -12.17 -8.71 5.92
N ASN A 108 -12.04 -9.19 7.16
CA ASN A 108 -11.02 -10.15 7.51
C ASN A 108 -11.32 -11.50 6.86
N GLY A 109 -10.32 -12.09 6.22
CA GLY A 109 -10.32 -13.44 5.69
C GLY A 109 -9.22 -14.30 6.30
N LEU A 110 -9.20 -15.57 5.91
CA LEU A 110 -8.05 -16.43 6.17
C LEU A 110 -6.94 -16.09 5.18
N CYS A 111 -5.71 -15.98 5.67
CA CYS A 111 -4.57 -15.79 4.79
C CYS A 111 -4.47 -16.98 3.81
N HIS A 112 -4.35 -16.65 2.52
CA HIS A 112 -4.07 -17.61 1.46
C HIS A 112 -2.63 -17.43 1.02
N TYR A 113 -1.82 -18.48 1.20
CA TYR A 113 -0.42 -18.47 0.80
C TYR A 113 -0.27 -18.97 -0.63
N PHE A 114 0.48 -18.22 -1.43
CA PHE A 114 0.89 -18.64 -2.77
C PHE A 114 2.27 -19.31 -2.71
N SER A 115 2.57 -20.18 -3.69
CA SER A 115 3.89 -20.80 -3.79
C SER A 115 4.96 -19.75 -4.07
N CYS A 116 6.22 -20.04 -3.72
CA CYS A 116 7.35 -19.15 -4.02
C CYS A 116 7.56 -18.92 -5.53
N SER A 117 7.14 -19.89 -6.36
CA SER A 117 7.19 -19.79 -7.82
C SER A 117 6.08 -18.95 -8.43
N HIS A 118 5.02 -18.64 -7.67
CA HIS A 118 3.91 -17.81 -8.14
C HIS A 118 4.38 -16.39 -8.47
N SER A 119 3.70 -15.77 -9.43
CA SER A 119 4.00 -14.39 -9.83
C SER A 119 3.58 -13.39 -8.75
N GLY A 120 4.20 -12.22 -8.75
CA GLY A 120 3.85 -11.12 -7.85
C GLY A 120 5.06 -10.28 -7.44
N VAL A 121 4.79 -9.24 -6.67
CA VAL A 121 5.79 -8.22 -6.32
C VAL A 121 6.23 -8.39 -4.87
N SER A 122 7.54 -8.48 -4.65
CA SER A 122 8.14 -8.47 -3.31
C SER A 122 9.01 -7.24 -3.11
N ILE A 123 9.18 -6.82 -1.85
CA ILE A 123 10.10 -5.73 -1.50
C ILE A 123 11.40 -6.29 -0.95
N LYS A 124 12.52 -5.68 -1.33
CA LYS A 124 13.85 -6.04 -0.81
C LYS A 124 14.24 -5.23 0.42
N ASP A 125 13.79 -3.97 0.49
CA ASP A 125 14.12 -3.03 1.56
C ASP A 125 13.07 -1.90 1.63
N TYR A 126 13.03 -1.18 2.75
CA TYR A 126 12.21 0.01 2.95
C TYR A 126 12.87 1.00 3.91
N SER A 127 12.57 2.29 3.73
CA SER A 127 12.93 3.33 4.69
C SER A 127 11.68 3.94 5.30
N ALA A 128 11.72 4.16 6.62
CA ALA A 128 10.61 4.72 7.38
C ALA A 128 11.14 5.85 8.27
N TYR A 129 10.46 6.99 8.23
CA TYR A 129 10.83 8.18 8.97
C TYR A 129 9.72 8.57 9.95
N ASP A 130 10.07 8.82 11.22
CA ASP A 130 9.12 9.30 12.23
C ASP A 130 9.11 10.83 12.27
N PHE A 131 8.14 11.42 11.60
CA PHE A 131 8.00 12.87 11.49
C PHE A 131 7.54 13.55 12.78
N ARG A 132 7.03 12.80 13.77
CA ARG A 132 6.63 13.37 15.07
C ARG A 132 7.83 13.86 15.88
N LYS A 133 9.04 13.43 15.52
CA LYS A 133 10.29 13.84 16.16
C LYS A 133 10.90 15.11 15.54
N TYR A 134 10.32 15.67 14.47
CA TYR A 134 10.85 16.83 13.76
C TYR A 134 9.77 17.92 13.68
N PRO A 135 9.77 18.91 14.61
CA PRO A 135 8.68 19.87 14.75
C PRO A 135 8.43 20.75 13.52
N ILE A 136 9.44 20.98 12.68
CA ILE A 136 9.36 21.72 11.40
C ILE A 136 10.39 21.06 10.46
N LEU A 137 9.95 20.23 9.52
CA LEU A 137 10.72 19.94 8.31
C LEU A 137 9.79 20.13 7.13
N ASP A 138 10.19 21.03 6.24
CA ASP A 138 9.49 21.35 5.00
C ASP A 138 9.33 20.06 4.19
N CYS A 139 8.10 19.75 3.73
CA CYS A 139 7.83 18.56 2.93
C CYS A 139 8.80 18.48 1.73
N ALA A 140 9.25 19.62 1.21
CA ALA A 140 10.22 19.71 0.13
C ALA A 140 11.59 19.04 0.42
N GLU A 141 12.13 19.15 1.64
CA GLU A 141 13.44 18.58 1.99
C GLU A 141 13.38 17.05 2.10
N LEU A 142 12.24 16.54 2.57
CA LEU A 142 11.97 15.11 2.71
C LEU A 142 11.67 14.44 1.38
N LEU A 143 11.01 15.14 0.45
CA LEU A 143 10.86 14.70 -0.93
C LEU A 143 12.23 14.58 -1.62
N GLY A 144 13.16 15.49 -1.35
CA GLY A 144 14.54 15.40 -1.82
C GLY A 144 15.28 14.14 -1.31
N LYS A 145 15.05 13.76 -0.05
CA LYS A 145 15.64 12.53 0.54
C LYS A 145 14.98 11.25 0.03
N CYS A 146 13.67 11.27 -0.25
CA CYS A 146 12.96 10.12 -0.84
C CYS A 146 13.29 9.89 -2.31
N MET A 147 13.68 10.94 -3.04
CA MET A 147 14.01 10.86 -4.47
C MET A 147 15.46 10.48 -4.77
N GLY A 148 16.29 10.27 -3.74
CA GLY A 148 17.69 9.84 -3.90
C GLY A 148 18.52 10.88 -4.63
N HIS A 149 19.07 11.80 -3.86
CA HIS A 149 20.28 12.54 -4.25
C HIS A 149 21.50 11.89 -3.62
#